data_AF-A0A076N910-F1
#
_entry.id   AF-A0A076N910-F1
#
_cell.length_a   1.000
_cell.length_b   1.000
_cell.length_c   1.000
_cell.angle_alpha   90.00
_cell.angle_beta   90.00
_cell.angle_gamma   90.00
#
_symmetry.space_group_name_H-M   'P 1'
#
loop_
_entity.id
_entity.type
_entity.pdbx_description
1 polymer ?
#
loop_
_entity_poly.entity_id
_entity_poly.type
_entity_poly.pdbx_seq_one_letter_code
_entity_poly.pdbx_strand_id
1 'polypeptide(L)'
;MTPPVGNGHSRIAASVHRALARAVPEDRAILQKLGVSIRSASRLYVPGLVVVPRHELLSRPDNVPVPAEAAELVVEIVSRGNARTDRVEKLWAYVQAPVPLYLLIDRYAEPKPSVTLFSDPVDGHYRRSEQVSFGEEIRLPAPFDLVLATAAF
;
A
#
# COMPACT_ATOMS: atom_id res chain seq x y z
N MET A 1 -15.78 -11.78 -11.64
CA MET A 1 -15.88 -10.33 -11.37
C MET A 1 -15.60 -10.10 -9.89
N THR A 2 -14.64 -9.24 -9.54
CA THR A 2 -14.47 -8.79 -8.16
C THR A 2 -15.59 -7.81 -7.84
N PRO A 3 -16.35 -7.98 -6.74
CA PRO A 3 -17.43 -7.05 -6.41
C PRO A 3 -16.88 -5.62 -6.21
N PRO A 4 -17.68 -4.58 -6.48
CA PRO A 4 -17.26 -3.20 -6.23
C PRO A 4 -16.78 -3.02 -4.79
N VAL A 5 -15.65 -2.32 -4.64
CA VAL A 5 -15.13 -1.97 -3.31
C VAL A 5 -16.18 -1.16 -2.54
N GLY A 6 -16.53 -1.59 -1.32
CA GLY A 6 -17.53 -0.89 -0.51
C GLY A 6 -17.07 0.50 -0.09
N ASN A 7 -18.02 1.42 0.18
CA ASN A 7 -17.77 2.84 0.44
C ASN A 7 -16.66 3.12 1.48
N GLY A 8 -16.56 2.30 2.53
CA GLY A 8 -15.50 2.49 3.54
C GLY A 8 -14.08 2.23 3.02
N HIS A 9 -13.89 1.34 2.03
CA HIS A 9 -12.58 1.15 1.39
C HIS A 9 -12.15 2.41 0.65
N SER A 10 -13.03 2.95 -0.19
CA SER A 10 -12.76 4.16 -0.97
C SER A 10 -12.55 5.38 -0.07
N ARG A 11 -13.27 5.47 1.05
CA ARG A 11 -13.10 6.54 2.05
C ARG A 11 -11.72 6.49 2.70
N ILE A 12 -11.25 5.31 3.11
CA ILE A 12 -9.88 5.12 3.64
C ILE A 12 -8.85 5.54 2.60
N ALA A 13 -8.97 5.03 1.36
CA ALA A 13 -8.03 5.35 0.29
C ALA A 13 -7.92 6.86 0.04
N ALA A 14 -9.06 7.56 0.04
CA ALA A 14 -9.11 9.02 -0.09
C ALA A 14 -8.47 9.74 1.11
N SER A 15 -8.64 9.22 2.33
CA SER A 15 -8.01 9.77 3.53
C SER A 15 -6.48 9.65 3.48
N VAL A 16 -5.98 8.45 3.16
CA VAL A 16 -4.54 8.17 3.01
C VAL A 16 -3.93 9.01 1.90
N HIS A 17 -4.58 9.06 0.73
CA HIS A 17 -4.14 9.90 -0.38
C HIS A 17 -3.99 11.36 0.04
N ARG A 18 -4.99 11.92 0.74
CA ARG A 18 -4.95 13.31 1.19
C ARG A 18 -3.83 13.59 2.19
N ALA A 19 -3.52 12.63 3.07
CA ALA A 19 -2.41 12.74 4.00
C ALA A 19 -1.07 12.75 3.26
N LEU A 20 -0.88 11.80 2.33
CA LEU A 20 0.33 11.71 1.51
C LEU A 20 0.53 12.95 0.63
N ALA A 21 -0.53 13.44 -0.02
CA ALA A 21 -0.45 14.61 -0.90
C ALA A 21 0.00 15.90 -0.20
N ARG A 22 -0.05 15.94 1.14
CA ARG A 22 0.45 17.07 1.93
C ARG A 22 1.92 16.96 2.33
N ALA A 23 2.49 15.76 2.29
CA ALA A 23 3.85 15.49 2.77
C ALA A 23 4.81 15.07 1.65
N VAL A 24 4.28 14.48 0.58
CA VAL A 24 5.08 13.90 -0.51
C VAL A 24 5.44 14.97 -1.55
N PRO A 25 6.71 15.06 -1.99
CA PRO A 25 7.12 15.99 -3.05
C PRO A 25 6.45 15.71 -4.41
N GLU A 26 6.37 16.73 -5.26
CA GLU A 26 5.72 16.63 -6.59
C GLU A 26 6.40 15.68 -7.59
N ASP A 27 7.65 15.29 -7.32
CA ASP A 27 8.38 14.32 -8.12
C ASP A 27 7.95 12.87 -7.85
N ARG A 28 7.01 12.66 -6.92
CA ARG A 28 6.32 11.40 -6.64
C ARG A 28 4.86 11.47 -7.06
N ALA A 29 4.36 10.37 -7.61
CA ALA A 29 2.97 10.21 -7.96
C ALA A 29 2.25 9.34 -6.94
N ILE A 30 1.10 9.80 -6.45
CA ILE A 30 0.21 9.05 -5.56
C ILE A 30 -0.97 8.55 -6.38
N LEU A 31 -1.03 7.23 -6.62
CA LEU A 31 -1.99 6.65 -7.55
C LEU A 31 -2.88 5.62 -6.84
N GLN A 32 -4.19 5.79 -6.97
CA GLN A 32 -5.16 4.78 -6.54
C GLN A 32 -5.49 3.85 -7.70
N LYS A 33 -5.62 2.56 -7.43
CA LYS A 33 -6.00 1.53 -8.42
C LYS A 33 -5.05 1.40 -9.63
N LEU A 34 -3.81 1.87 -9.53
CA LEU A 34 -2.78 1.55 -10.53
C LEU A 34 -2.41 0.07 -10.40
N GLY A 35 -2.44 -0.67 -11.49
CA GLY A 35 -1.91 -2.04 -11.53
C GLY A 35 -0.38 -2.04 -11.51
N VAL A 36 0.20 -2.81 -10.60
CA VAL A 36 1.65 -3.02 -10.50
C VAL A 36 2.01 -4.47 -10.77
N SER A 37 3.11 -4.69 -11.48
CA SER A 37 3.58 -6.04 -11.84
C SER A 37 4.61 -6.55 -10.82
N ILE A 38 4.47 -7.82 -10.43
CA ILE A 38 5.43 -8.52 -9.59
C ILE A 38 5.97 -9.70 -10.39
N ARG A 39 7.23 -9.59 -10.85
CA ARG A 39 7.87 -10.59 -11.73
C ARG A 39 7.98 -11.95 -11.06
N SER A 40 8.42 -12.00 -9.79
CA SER A 40 8.56 -13.24 -9.01
C SER A 40 7.23 -13.98 -8.83
N ALA A 41 6.10 -13.27 -8.78
CA ALA A 41 4.77 -13.83 -8.69
C ALA A 41 4.11 -14.08 -10.05
N SER A 42 4.76 -13.67 -11.17
CA SER A 42 4.17 -13.66 -12.52
C SER A 42 2.75 -13.08 -12.57
N ARG A 43 2.50 -12.03 -11.76
CA ARG A 43 1.14 -11.53 -11.51
C ARG A 43 1.07 -10.01 -11.47
N LEU A 44 -0.08 -9.48 -11.90
CA LEU A 44 -0.48 -8.09 -11.73
C LEU A 44 -1.33 -7.96 -10.45
N TYR A 45 -0.96 -7.03 -9.58
CA TYR A 45 -1.74 -6.66 -8.41
C TYR A 45 -2.28 -5.24 -8.57
N VAL A 46 -3.49 -5.01 -8.06
CA VAL A 46 -4.11 -3.67 -8.00
C VAL A 46 -4.26 -3.29 -6.54
N PRO A 47 -3.26 -2.62 -5.96
CA PRO A 47 -3.34 -2.10 -4.60
C PRO A 47 -4.37 -0.99 -4.47
N GLY A 48 -4.77 -0.72 -3.22
CA GLY A 48 -5.63 0.41 -2.89
C GLY A 48 -4.99 1.75 -3.29
N LEU A 49 -3.69 1.89 -3.02
CA LEU A 49 -2.88 3.05 -3.38
C LEU A 49 -1.40 2.66 -3.51
N VAL A 50 -0.67 3.34 -4.41
CA VAL A 50 0.80 3.27 -4.49
C VAL A 50 1.40 4.67 -4.54
N VAL A 51 2.65 4.77 -4.06
CA VAL A 51 3.52 5.92 -4.34
C VAL A 51 4.74 5.45 -5.12
N VAL A 52 4.97 6.09 -6.27
CA VAL A 52 6.08 5.80 -7.18
C VAL A 52 6.77 7.10 -7.59
N PRO A 53 8.06 7.09 -7.92
CA PRO A 53 8.70 8.20 -8.63
C PRO A 53 7.95 8.54 -9.92
N ARG A 54 7.65 9.82 -10.15
CA ARG A 54 6.84 10.25 -11.30
C ARG A 54 7.50 9.89 -12.64
N HIS A 55 8.84 9.86 -12.68
CA HIS A 55 9.57 9.44 -13.88
C HIS A 55 9.25 8.00 -14.30
N GLU A 56 8.90 7.11 -13.37
CA GLU A 56 8.52 5.71 -13.66
C GLU A 56 7.25 5.61 -14.50
N LEU A 57 6.37 6.61 -14.43
CA LEU A 57 5.15 6.69 -15.24
C LEU A 57 5.40 7.31 -16.61
N LEU A 58 6.37 8.21 -16.72
CA LEU A 58 6.65 8.97 -17.94
C LEU A 58 7.62 8.22 -18.87
N SER A 59 8.48 7.38 -18.31
CA SER A 59 9.52 6.65 -19.05
C SER A 59 9.03 5.32 -19.64
N ARG A 60 7.77 4.95 -19.40
CA ARG A 60 7.17 3.69 -19.86
C ARG A 60 6.00 3.93 -20.81
N PRO A 61 5.77 3.03 -21.78
CA PRO A 61 4.53 3.03 -22.55
C PRO A 61 3.31 2.77 -21.65
N ASP A 62 2.17 3.38 -21.96
CA ASP A 62 0.93 3.30 -21.16
C ASP A 62 0.42 1.87 -20.90
N ASN A 63 0.72 0.93 -21.80
CA ASN A 63 0.31 -0.47 -21.70
C ASN A 63 1.30 -1.36 -20.92
N VAL A 64 2.40 -0.79 -20.41
CA VAL A 64 3.40 -1.51 -19.63
C VAL A 64 3.20 -1.19 -18.15
N PRO A 65 2.79 -2.15 -17.31
CA PRO A 65 2.58 -1.92 -15.89
C PRO A 65 3.87 -1.50 -15.18
N VAL A 66 3.76 -0.59 -14.22
CA VAL A 66 4.88 -0.23 -13.34
C VAL A 66 5.28 -1.47 -12.52
N PRO A 67 6.56 -1.83 -12.45
CA PRO A 67 7.00 -2.93 -11.59
C PRO A 67 6.89 -2.53 -10.12
N ALA A 68 6.45 -3.44 -9.25
CA ALA A 68 6.23 -3.13 -7.83
C ALA A 68 7.52 -2.69 -7.11
N GLU A 69 8.69 -3.18 -7.55
CA GLU A 69 10.01 -2.77 -7.04
C GLU A 69 10.32 -1.28 -7.25
N ALA A 70 9.60 -0.59 -8.14
CA ALA A 70 9.69 0.87 -8.32
C ALA A 70 8.80 1.66 -7.35
N ALA A 71 7.91 1.00 -6.61
CA ALA A 71 7.09 1.65 -5.61
C ALA A 71 7.90 1.88 -4.33
N GLU A 72 7.73 3.07 -3.75
CA GLU A 72 8.32 3.41 -2.45
C GLU A 72 7.37 3.09 -1.29
N LEU A 73 6.06 3.11 -1.59
CA LEU A 73 4.99 2.74 -0.67
C LEU A 73 3.89 2.03 -1.44
N VAL A 74 3.47 0.88 -0.93
CA VAL A 74 2.24 0.19 -1.33
C VAL A 74 1.27 0.20 -0.16
N VAL A 75 0.02 0.57 -0.42
CA VAL A 75 -1.07 0.56 0.57
C VAL A 75 -2.15 -0.41 0.13
N GLU A 76 -2.39 -1.42 0.96
CA GLU A 76 -3.48 -2.37 0.80
C GLU A 76 -4.56 -2.11 1.83
N ILE A 77 -5.81 -2.03 1.38
CA ILE A 77 -6.97 -1.82 2.23
C ILE A 77 -7.83 -3.06 2.14
N VAL A 78 -7.90 -3.80 3.25
CA VAL A 78 -8.58 -5.09 3.26
C VAL A 78 -10.06 -4.93 2.94
N SER A 79 -10.54 -5.79 2.05
CA SER A 79 -11.97 -5.96 1.76
C SER A 79 -12.47 -7.31 2.28
N ARG A 80 -13.74 -7.38 2.70
CA ARG A 80 -14.31 -8.56 3.39
C ARG A 80 -14.11 -9.87 2.62
N GLY A 81 -14.13 -9.83 1.28
CA GLY A 81 -13.97 -11.02 0.42
C GLY A 81 -12.53 -11.43 0.15
N ASN A 82 -11.54 -10.55 0.38
CA ASN A 82 -10.14 -10.77 -0.02
C ASN A 82 -9.15 -10.73 1.15
N ALA A 83 -9.63 -10.82 2.40
CA ALA A 83 -8.80 -10.69 3.60
C ALA A 83 -7.57 -11.61 3.60
N ARG A 84 -7.73 -12.89 3.22
CA ARG A 84 -6.59 -13.83 3.14
C ARG A 84 -5.56 -13.39 2.10
N THR A 85 -6.01 -12.93 0.94
CA THR A 85 -5.14 -12.48 -0.15
C THR A 85 -4.32 -11.27 0.29
N ASP A 86 -4.96 -10.27 0.90
CA ASP A 86 -4.26 -9.04 1.33
C ASP A 86 -3.30 -9.31 2.49
N ARG A 87 -3.66 -10.19 3.43
CA ARG A 87 -2.86 -10.51 4.63
C ARG A 87 -1.65 -11.40 4.36
N VAL A 88 -1.76 -12.34 3.41
CA VAL A 88 -0.76 -13.40 3.22
C VAL A 88 -0.14 -13.33 1.83
N GLU A 89 -0.97 -13.43 0.79
CA GLU A 89 -0.50 -13.58 -0.58
C GLU A 89 0.20 -12.31 -1.08
N LYS A 90 -0.45 -11.16 -0.90
CA LYS A 90 0.10 -9.88 -1.33
C LYS A 90 1.28 -9.45 -0.49
N LEU A 91 1.22 -9.62 0.83
CA LEU A 91 2.35 -9.37 1.71
C LEU A 91 3.58 -10.15 1.25
N TRP A 92 3.42 -11.44 0.98
CA TRP A 92 4.49 -12.28 0.41
C TRP A 92 4.93 -11.77 -0.96
N ALA A 93 4.02 -11.42 -1.87
CA ALA A 93 4.39 -10.97 -3.21
C ALA A 93 5.19 -9.65 -3.19
N TYR A 94 4.77 -8.66 -2.38
CA TYR A 94 5.42 -7.35 -2.32
C TYR A 94 6.78 -7.40 -1.61
N VAL A 95 7.01 -8.32 -0.69
CA VAL A 95 8.35 -8.48 -0.11
C VAL A 95 9.32 -9.15 -1.09
N GLN A 96 8.81 -9.99 -2.00
CA GLN A 96 9.61 -10.60 -3.08
C GLN A 96 9.91 -9.61 -4.22
N ALA A 97 9.18 -8.51 -4.32
CA ALA A 97 9.51 -7.36 -5.18
C ALA A 97 9.80 -6.17 -4.27
N PRO A 98 10.99 -6.11 -3.65
CA PRO A 98 11.28 -5.54 -2.33
C PRO A 98 10.81 -4.09 -2.15
N VAL A 99 9.50 -3.91 -1.97
CA VAL A 99 8.89 -2.60 -1.76
C VAL A 99 9.37 -2.09 -0.41
N PRO A 100 9.93 -0.87 -0.30
CA PRO A 100 10.49 -0.39 0.97
C PRO A 100 9.46 -0.33 2.10
N LEU A 101 8.22 0.09 1.79
CA LEU A 101 7.12 0.22 2.74
C LEU A 101 5.85 -0.46 2.21
N TYR A 102 5.26 -1.32 3.03
CA TYR A 102 3.96 -1.94 2.78
C TYR A 102 3.01 -1.65 3.95
N LEU A 103 1.98 -0.86 3.69
CA LEU A 103 0.98 -0.46 4.68
C LEU A 103 -0.31 -1.27 4.47
N LEU A 104 -0.63 -2.13 5.43
CA LEU A 104 -1.85 -2.92 5.44
C LEU A 104 -2.89 -2.26 6.37
N ILE A 105 -4.00 -1.82 5.81
CA ILE A 105 -5.13 -1.25 6.56
C ILE A 105 -6.26 -2.28 6.60
N ASP A 106 -6.48 -2.87 7.77
CA ASP A 106 -7.38 -3.99 7.94
C ASP A 106 -8.54 -3.68 8.90
N ARG A 107 -9.69 -3.36 8.31
CA ARG A 107 -10.95 -3.13 9.02
C ARG A 107 -11.58 -4.38 9.62
N TYR A 108 -11.07 -5.55 9.27
CA TYR A 108 -11.59 -6.85 9.67
C TYR A 108 -10.54 -7.64 10.46
N ALA A 109 -9.47 -6.97 10.90
CA ALA A 109 -8.52 -7.57 11.82
C ALA A 109 -9.21 -7.84 13.15
N GLU A 110 -8.82 -8.95 13.77
CA GLU A 110 -9.27 -9.36 15.10
C GLU A 110 -8.10 -9.16 16.07
N PRO A 111 -8.34 -8.74 17.33
CA PRO A 111 -9.66 -8.48 17.95
C PRO A 111 -10.28 -7.12 17.60
N LYS A 112 -9.56 -6.27 16.86
CA LYS A 112 -10.03 -4.94 16.44
C LYS A 112 -9.36 -4.51 15.13
N PRO A 113 -10.01 -3.61 14.36
CA PRO A 113 -9.41 -2.98 13.19
C PRO A 113 -8.02 -2.41 13.46
N SER A 114 -7.09 -2.67 12.54
CA SER A 114 -5.68 -2.28 12.70
C SER A 114 -5.04 -1.77 11.42
N VAL A 115 -3.99 -0.99 11.59
CA VAL A 115 -3.08 -0.54 10.53
C VAL A 115 -1.71 -1.10 10.86
N THR A 116 -1.10 -1.82 9.91
CA THR A 116 0.24 -2.39 10.07
C THR A 116 1.16 -1.88 8.98
N LEU A 117 2.25 -1.24 9.37
CA LEU A 117 3.34 -0.86 8.47
C LEU A 117 4.43 -1.93 8.53
N PHE A 118 4.72 -2.54 7.40
CA PHE A 118 5.87 -3.40 7.20
C PHE A 118 6.98 -2.62 6.47
N SER A 119 8.22 -2.82 6.90
CA SER A 119 9.38 -2.11 6.36
C SER A 119 10.65 -2.95 6.43
N ASP A 120 11.70 -2.47 5.77
CA ASP A 120 13.03 -3.09 5.76
C ASP A 120 13.02 -4.52 5.17
N PRO A 121 12.70 -4.66 3.86
CA PRO A 121 12.68 -5.94 3.18
C PRO A 121 14.10 -6.51 3.02
N VAL A 122 14.33 -7.71 3.57
CA VAL A 122 15.61 -8.45 3.49
C VAL A 122 15.32 -9.93 3.31
N ASP A 123 16.01 -10.56 2.36
CA ASP A 123 15.93 -12.00 2.07
C ASP A 123 14.48 -12.52 1.91
N GLY A 124 13.60 -11.72 1.30
CA GLY A 124 12.20 -12.09 1.08
C GLY A 124 11.29 -11.97 2.30
N HIS A 125 11.71 -11.23 3.34
CA HIS A 125 10.93 -10.94 4.55
C HIS A 125 11.05 -9.47 4.97
N TYR A 126 9.97 -8.90 5.52
CA TYR A 126 10.06 -7.58 6.18
C TYR A 126 10.61 -7.78 7.58
N ARG A 127 11.76 -7.16 7.90
CA ARG A 127 12.39 -7.31 9.23
C ARG A 127 11.68 -6.49 10.31
N ARG A 128 10.91 -5.48 9.92
CA ARG A 128 10.22 -4.58 10.84
C ARG A 128 8.73 -4.53 10.53
N SER A 129 7.93 -4.59 11.59
CA SER A 129 6.51 -4.26 11.54
C SER A 129 6.13 -3.37 12.72
N GLU A 130 5.25 -2.41 12.46
CA GLU A 130 4.60 -1.57 13.47
C GLU A 130 3.10 -1.68 13.25
N GLN A 131 2.35 -1.94 14.32
CA GLN A 131 0.91 -2.09 14.26
C GLN A 131 0.24 -1.17 15.27
N VAL A 132 -0.80 -0.49 14.82
CA VAL A 132 -1.66 0.34 15.66
C VAL A 132 -3.13 0.01 15.40
N SER A 133 -3.98 0.31 16.36
CA SER A 133 -5.43 0.20 16.22
C SER A 133 -5.97 1.39 15.44
N PHE A 134 -7.15 1.23 14.86
CA PHE A 134 -7.88 2.38 14.33
C PHE A 134 -8.13 3.42 15.44
N GLY A 135 -7.92 4.70 15.11
CA GLY A 135 -7.96 5.81 16.06
C GLY A 135 -6.57 6.27 16.53
N GLU A 136 -5.56 5.41 16.42
CA GLU A 136 -4.18 5.73 16.77
C GLU A 136 -3.42 6.32 15.57
N GLU A 137 -2.19 6.75 15.78
CA GLU A 137 -1.32 7.30 14.73
C GLU A 137 -0.25 6.27 14.33
N ILE A 138 0.08 6.20 13.04
CA ILE A 138 1.20 5.39 12.54
C ILE A 138 2.17 6.27 11.77
N ARG A 139 3.48 6.12 12.03
CA ARG A 139 4.51 6.92 11.37
C ARG A 139 5.01 6.23 10.10
N LEU A 140 4.89 6.91 8.97
CA LEU A 140 5.64 6.58 7.76
C LEU A 140 7.03 7.21 7.85
N PRO A 141 8.12 6.44 7.74
CA PRO A 141 9.48 6.97 7.80
C PRO A 141 9.81 7.79 6.54
N ALA A 142 11.04 8.29 6.45
CA ALA A 142 11.59 8.82 5.20
C ALA A 142 11.33 7.84 4.03
N PRO A 143 11.03 8.33 2.81
CA PRO A 143 11.03 9.74 2.40
C PRO A 143 9.76 10.52 2.75
N PHE A 144 8.79 9.91 3.45
CA PHE A 144 7.49 10.51 3.73
C PHE A 144 7.49 11.39 4.98
N ASP A 145 8.20 10.97 6.03
CA ASP A 145 8.22 11.60 7.36
C ASP A 145 6.85 12.10 7.82
N LEU A 146 5.85 11.25 7.59
CA LEU A 146 4.43 11.56 7.75
C LEU A 146 3.85 10.75 8.90
N VAL A 147 3.15 11.42 9.80
CA VAL A 147 2.29 10.75 10.78
C VAL A 147 0.89 10.64 10.20
N LEU A 148 0.40 9.40 10.05
CA LEU A 148 -0.91 9.10 9.49
C LEU A 148 -1.90 8.88 10.64
N ALA A 149 -2.81 9.85 10.84
CA ALA A 149 -3.91 9.72 11.79
C ALA A 149 -4.99 8.77 11.26
N THR A 150 -5.26 7.69 11.99
CA THR A 150 -6.19 6.63 11.54
C THR A 150 -7.62 6.79 12.07
N ALA A 151 -7.91 7.85 12.83
CA ALA A 151 -9.25 8.12 13.37
C ALA A 151 -10.34 8.27 12.29
N ALA A 152 -9.95 8.62 11.07
CA ALA A 152 -10.86 8.74 9.93
C ALA A 152 -11.04 7.44 9.13
N PHE A 153 -10.50 6.30 9.57
CA PHE A 153 -10.56 5.04 8.82
C PHE A 153 -11.83 4.24 9.06
#